data_AF-A0A164VIQ1-F1
#
_entry.id   AF-A0A164VIQ1-F1
#
_cell.length_a   1.000
_cell.length_b   1.000
_cell.length_c   1.000
_cell.angle_alpha   90.00
_cell.angle_beta   90.00
_cell.angle_gamma   90.00
#
_symmetry.space_group_name_H-M   'P 1'
#
loop_
_entity.id
_entity.type
_entity.pdbx_description
1 polymer ?
#
loop_
_entity_poly.entity_id
_entity_poly.type
_entity_poly.pdbx_seq_one_letter_code
_entity_poly.pdbx_strand_id
1 'polypeptide(L)'
;MEPGEARVMRIIEEAKQAVGIETDAGGLPYHVYAALGREYEFLRGQNAEIRRLIDTLLQERRVPVEDAEARSRIGAIEHIARQRLAEFPSTSEWDVEARRVTRLICWILSELRTVRGPHN
;
A
#
# COMPACT_ATOMS: atom_id res chain seq x y z
N MET A 1 36.26 0.17 -13.06
CA MET A 1 35.31 1.15 -13.62
C MET A 1 34.03 0.37 -13.86
N GLU A 2 32.96 0.69 -13.13
CA GLU A 2 31.73 -0.12 -13.16
C GLU A 2 31.01 0.06 -14.51
N PRO A 3 30.36 -0.98 -15.06
CA PRO A 3 29.73 -0.93 -16.38
C PRO A 3 28.64 0.15 -16.50
N GLY A 4 28.04 0.57 -15.37
CA GLY A 4 27.10 1.69 -15.32
C GLY A 4 27.76 3.07 -15.49
N GLU A 5 28.96 3.27 -14.92
CA GLU A 5 29.70 4.54 -14.98
C GLU A 5 30.21 4.81 -16.40
N ALA A 6 30.70 3.76 -17.07
CA ALA A 6 31.13 3.85 -18.47
C ALA A 6 29.96 4.22 -19.40
N ARG A 7 28.75 3.73 -19.11
CA ARG A 7 27.55 4.04 -19.89
C ARG A 7 27.12 5.49 -19.70
N VAL A 8 27.18 6.00 -18.47
CA VAL A 8 26.84 7.40 -18.16
C VAL A 8 27.84 8.36 -18.79
N MET A 9 29.15 8.05 -18.72
CA MET A 9 30.18 8.88 -19.37
C MET A 9 30.02 8.91 -20.90
N ARG A 10 29.63 7.80 -21.53
CA ARG A 10 29.37 7.75 -22.97
C ARG A 10 28.20 8.63 -23.38
N ILE A 11 27.10 8.59 -22.62
CA ILE A 11 25.91 9.42 -22.87
C ILE A 11 26.23 10.91 -22.69
N ILE A 12 27.05 11.25 -21.69
CA ILE A 12 27.49 12.64 -21.45
C ILE A 12 28.33 13.16 -22.63
N GLU A 13 29.25 12.36 -23.17
CA GLU A 13 30.04 12.79 -24.32
C GLU A 13 29.26 12.85 -25.63
N GLU A 14 28.36 11.91 -25.88
CA GLU A 14 27.44 11.98 -27.02
C GLU A 14 26.56 13.24 -26.96
N ALA A 15 26.09 13.61 -25.76
CA ALA A 15 25.29 14.82 -25.54
C ALA A 15 26.11 16.12 -25.74
N LYS A 16 27.38 16.15 -25.31
CA LYS A 16 28.28 17.29 -25.52
C LYS A 16 28.56 17.54 -27.00
N GLN A 17 28.77 16.47 -27.77
CA GLN A 17 28.96 16.55 -29.22
C GLN A 17 27.69 17.01 -29.96
N ALA A 18 26.51 16.52 -29.56
CA ALA A 18 25.24 16.91 -30.18
C ALA A 18 24.86 18.38 -29.94
N VAL A 19 25.31 18.98 -28.85
CA VAL A 19 25.07 20.41 -28.52
C VAL A 19 26.13 21.33 -29.13
N GLY A 20 27.16 20.78 -29.81
CA GLY A 20 28.22 21.58 -30.44
C GLY A 20 29.11 22.31 -29.43
N ILE A 21 29.30 21.74 -28.23
CA ILE A 21 30.25 22.28 -27.25
C ILE A 21 31.63 21.71 -27.58
N GLU A 22 32.36 22.36 -28.48
CA GLU A 22 33.82 22.23 -28.49
C GLU A 22 34.31 22.81 -27.16
N THR A 23 34.80 21.97 -26.26
CA THR A 23 35.52 22.44 -25.06
C THR A 23 36.88 22.99 -25.50
N ASP A 24 36.87 24.16 -26.13
CA ASP A 24 37.97 25.10 -25.99
C ASP A 24 38.08 25.46 -24.50
N ALA A 25 39.30 25.74 -24.05
CA ALA A 25 39.67 25.94 -22.65
C ALA A 25 39.06 27.21 -21.98
N GLY A 26 37.82 27.57 -22.29
CA GLY A 26 36.98 28.51 -21.55
C GLY A 26 35.89 27.73 -20.81
N GLY A 27 35.97 27.69 -19.48
CA GLY A 27 35.01 26.97 -18.64
C GLY A 27 33.55 27.32 -18.99
N LEU A 28 32.68 26.31 -18.89
CA LEU A 28 31.24 26.43 -19.10
C LEU A 28 30.71 27.70 -18.40
N PRO A 29 29.97 28.58 -19.10
CA PRO A 29 29.51 29.83 -18.53
C PRO A 29 28.75 29.59 -17.21
N TYR A 30 29.04 30.38 -16.18
CA TYR A 30 28.46 30.23 -14.83
C TYR A 30 26.93 30.10 -14.81
N HIS A 31 26.24 30.76 -15.75
CA HIS A 31 24.78 30.68 -15.87
C HIS A 31 24.27 29.26 -16.21
N VAL A 32 25.06 28.46 -16.96
CA VAL A 32 24.74 27.06 -17.29
C VAL A 32 24.87 26.17 -16.05
N TYR A 33 25.94 26.35 -15.26
CA TYR A 33 26.09 25.66 -13.98
C TYR A 33 24.98 26.03 -12.98
N ALA A 34 24.62 27.32 -12.91
CA ALA A 34 23.54 27.77 -12.04
C ALA A 34 22.17 27.21 -12.47
N ALA A 35 21.92 27.06 -13.77
CA ALA A 35 20.70 26.43 -14.27
C ALA A 35 20.65 24.93 -13.92
N LEU A 36 21.74 24.19 -14.18
CA LEU A 36 21.86 22.77 -13.82
C LEU A 36 21.71 22.53 -12.32
N GLY A 37 22.27 23.40 -11.48
CA GLY A 37 22.13 23.33 -10.02
C GLY A 37 20.67 23.42 -9.57
N ARG A 38 19.90 24.35 -10.15
CA ARG A 38 18.47 24.50 -9.84
C ARG A 38 17.64 23.30 -10.29
N GLU A 39 17.93 22.75 -11.46
CA GLU A 39 17.26 21.55 -11.97
C GLU A 39 17.57 20.33 -11.08
N TYR A 40 18.82 20.19 -10.65
CA TYR A 40 19.22 19.14 -9.70
C TYR A 40 18.49 19.26 -8.36
N GLU A 41 18.42 20.46 -7.78
CA GLU A 41 17.69 20.71 -6.53
C GLU A 41 16.19 20.41 -6.67
N PHE A 42 15.58 20.80 -7.78
CA PHE A 42 14.18 20.50 -8.09
C PHE A 42 13.94 18.98 -8.15
N LEU A 43 14.77 18.25 -8.90
CA LEU A 43 14.67 16.78 -9.00
C LEU A 43 14.93 16.11 -7.66
N ARG A 44 15.86 16.63 -6.85
CA ARG A 44 16.11 16.13 -5.50
C ARG A 44 14.91 16.33 -4.59
N GLY A 45 14.25 17.49 -4.67
CA GLY A 45 13.01 17.78 -3.95
C GLY A 45 11.87 16.85 -4.36
N GLN A 46 11.67 16.65 -5.66
CA GLN A 46 10.68 15.71 -6.19
C GLN A 46 10.94 14.28 -5.73
N ASN A 47 12.20 13.83 -5.76
CA ASN A 47 12.57 12.49 -5.29
C ASN A 47 12.33 12.31 -3.79
N ALA A 48 12.53 13.36 -2.98
CA ALA A 48 12.21 13.31 -1.56
C ALA A 48 10.70 13.20 -1.32
N GLU A 49 9.89 13.93 -2.09
CA GLU A 49 8.43 13.87 -1.97
C GLU A 49 7.88 12.52 -2.44
N ILE A 50 8.39 11.98 -3.55
CA ILE A 50 8.01 10.63 -4.01
C ILE A 50 8.30 9.58 -2.94
N ARG A 51 9.46 9.64 -2.27
CA ARG A 51 9.79 8.74 -1.16
C ARG A 51 8.80 8.90 0.00
N ARG A 52 8.49 10.13 0.38
CA ARG A 52 7.49 10.42 1.42
C ARG A 52 6.11 9.85 1.08
N LEU A 53 5.66 9.99 -0.17
CA LEU A 53 4.40 9.44 -0.65
C LEU A 53 4.42 7.90 -0.64
N ILE A 54 5.51 7.28 -1.07
CA ILE A 54 5.67 5.82 -1.00
C ILE A 54 5.60 5.33 0.45
N ASP A 55 6.31 5.98 1.37
CA ASP A 55 6.29 5.61 2.79
C ASP A 55 4.88 5.76 3.40
N THR A 56 4.17 6.81 3.00
CA THR A 56 2.77 7.04 3.40
C THR A 56 1.87 5.93 2.87
N LEU A 57 1.94 5.60 1.58
CA LEU A 57 1.18 4.51 0.96
C LEU A 57 1.51 3.14 1.57
N LEU A 58 2.78 2.90 1.94
CA LEU A 58 3.20 1.66 2.60
C LEU A 58 2.69 1.56 4.04
N GLN A 59 2.62 2.68 4.77
CA GLN A 59 1.98 2.76 6.08
C GLN A 59 0.45 2.58 5.97
N GLU A 60 -0.19 3.25 5.02
CA GLU A 60 -1.61 3.05 4.72
C GLU A 60 -1.91 1.62 4.29
N ARG A 61 -0.98 0.93 3.59
CA ARG A 61 -1.07 -0.50 3.26
C ARG A 61 -0.76 -1.44 4.44
N ARG A 62 -0.29 -0.94 5.59
CA ARG A 62 -0.27 -1.72 6.84
C ARG A 62 -1.62 -1.70 7.58
N VAL A 63 -2.43 -0.67 7.38
CA VAL A 63 -3.82 -0.53 7.91
C VAL A 63 -4.90 -1.46 7.29
N PRO A 64 -4.76 -2.12 6.12
CA PRO A 64 -5.76 -3.03 5.55
C PRO A 64 -5.49 -4.50 5.85
N VAL A 65 -4.36 -4.89 6.47
CA VAL A 65 -4.11 -6.29 6.85
C VAL A 65 -5.00 -6.66 8.05
N GLU A 66 -5.14 -5.75 9.01
CA GLU A 66 -6.09 -5.90 10.12
C GLU A 66 -7.54 -5.94 9.62
N ASP A 67 -7.88 -5.13 8.62
CA ASP A 67 -9.20 -5.17 7.99
C ASP A 67 -9.42 -6.44 7.15
N ALA A 68 -8.38 -6.96 6.46
CA ALA A 68 -8.46 -8.23 5.74
C ALA A 68 -8.64 -9.43 6.68
N GLU A 69 -7.91 -9.44 7.80
CA GLU A 69 -8.06 -10.47 8.83
C GLU A 69 -9.43 -10.38 9.51
N ALA A 70 -9.89 -9.18 9.87
CA ALA A 70 -11.22 -8.96 10.42
C ALA A 70 -12.31 -9.42 9.44
N ARG A 71 -12.22 -9.05 8.16
CA ARG A 71 -13.15 -9.51 7.10
C ARG A 71 -13.12 -11.02 6.93
N SER A 72 -11.96 -11.65 6.97
CA SER A 72 -11.81 -13.10 6.92
C SER A 72 -12.51 -13.78 8.10
N ARG A 73 -12.30 -13.27 9.32
CA ARG A 73 -12.95 -13.76 10.54
C ARG A 73 -14.48 -13.57 10.49
N ILE A 74 -14.96 -12.42 10.02
CA ILE A 74 -16.39 -12.17 9.81
C ILE A 74 -16.98 -13.16 8.80
N GLY A 75 -16.28 -13.43 7.69
CA GLY A 75 -16.69 -14.42 6.70
C GLY A 75 -16.77 -15.84 7.26
N ALA A 76 -15.83 -16.24 8.14
CA ALA A 76 -15.88 -17.52 8.82
C ALA A 76 -17.08 -17.64 9.79
N ILE A 77 -17.37 -16.58 10.57
CA ILE A 77 -18.54 -16.52 11.45
C ILE A 77 -19.83 -16.67 10.65
N GLU A 78 -19.95 -15.95 9.53
CA GLU A 78 -21.10 -16.03 8.63
C GLU A 78 -21.27 -17.44 8.05
N HIS A 79 -20.18 -18.07 7.62
CA HIS A 79 -20.21 -19.42 7.07
C HIS A 79 -20.72 -20.44 8.10
N ILE A 80 -20.16 -20.41 9.31
CA ILE A 80 -20.57 -21.30 10.41
C ILE A 80 -22.04 -21.04 10.79
N ALA A 81 -22.48 -19.79 10.81
CA ALA A 81 -23.87 -19.45 11.11
C ALA A 81 -24.83 -20.03 10.05
N ARG A 82 -24.49 -19.93 8.76
CA ARG A 82 -25.28 -20.52 7.67
C ARG A 82 -25.32 -22.04 7.74
N GLN A 83 -24.18 -22.69 8.01
CA GLN A 83 -24.13 -24.14 8.21
C GLN A 83 -25.05 -24.58 9.35
N ARG A 84 -24.91 -23.93 10.51
CA ARG A 84 -25.76 -24.24 11.68
C ARG A 84 -27.22 -24.05 11.39
N LEU A 85 -27.61 -23.02 10.62
CA LEU A 85 -28.99 -22.80 10.19
C LEU A 85 -29.49 -23.91 9.26
N ALA A 86 -28.66 -24.35 8.31
CA ALA A 86 -29.00 -25.38 7.33
C ALA A 86 -29.12 -26.80 7.93
N GLU A 87 -28.37 -27.10 9.00
CA GLU A 87 -28.36 -28.41 9.65
C GLU A 87 -29.71 -28.83 10.27
N PHE A 88 -30.63 -27.89 10.51
CA PHE A 88 -31.94 -28.19 11.10
C PHE A 88 -33.06 -27.51 10.30
N PRO A 89 -33.72 -28.24 9.38
CA PRO A 89 -34.91 -27.73 8.70
C PRO A 89 -36.10 -27.68 9.66
N SER A 90 -37.11 -26.87 9.30
CA SER A 90 -38.24 -26.37 10.09
C SER A 90 -39.24 -27.41 10.65
N THR A 91 -38.82 -28.64 10.93
CA THR A 91 -39.64 -29.72 11.48
C THR A 91 -39.63 -29.79 13.01
N SER A 92 -38.76 -29.02 13.68
CA SER A 92 -38.75 -28.88 15.14
C SER A 92 -39.86 -27.96 15.63
N GLU A 93 -40.41 -28.22 16.81
CA GLU A 93 -41.36 -27.32 17.48
C GLU A 93 -40.83 -25.89 17.55
N TRP A 94 -41.71 -24.91 17.32
CA TRP A 94 -41.36 -23.49 17.23
C TRP A 94 -40.54 -22.97 18.42
N ASP A 95 -40.82 -23.46 19.64
CA ASP A 95 -40.08 -23.06 20.84
C ASP A 95 -38.63 -23.57 20.86
N VAL A 96 -38.39 -24.76 20.31
CA VAL A 96 -37.04 -25.34 20.19
C VAL A 96 -36.24 -24.56 19.17
N GLU A 97 -36.87 -24.21 18.04
CA GLU A 97 -36.26 -23.41 16.99
C GLU A 97 -35.93 -21.99 17.48
N ALA A 98 -36.87 -21.33 18.17
CA ALA A 98 -36.66 -20.00 18.75
C ALA A 98 -35.48 -19.98 19.75
N ARG A 99 -35.38 -20.97 20.64
CA ARG A 99 -34.25 -21.07 21.60
C ARG A 99 -32.93 -21.34 20.90
N ARG A 100 -32.92 -22.12 19.81
CA ARG A 100 -31.73 -22.39 19.01
C ARG A 100 -31.26 -21.13 18.28
N VAL A 101 -32.14 -20.46 17.55
CA VAL A 101 -31.84 -19.20 16.85
C VAL A 101 -31.35 -18.14 17.83
N THR A 102 -31.98 -18.03 19.01
CA THR A 102 -31.53 -17.11 20.07
C THR A 102 -30.10 -17.40 20.51
N ARG A 103 -29.75 -18.68 20.74
CA ARG A 103 -28.37 -19.06 21.09
C ARG A 103 -27.38 -18.77 19.97
N LEU A 104 -27.78 -18.99 18.71
CA LEU A 104 -26.95 -18.67 17.56
C LEU A 104 -26.67 -17.17 17.45
N ILE A 105 -27.70 -16.33 17.63
CA ILE A 105 -27.57 -14.86 17.64
C ILE A 105 -26.62 -14.42 18.76
N CYS A 106 -26.80 -14.93 19.99
CA CYS A 106 -25.92 -14.61 21.11
C CYS A 106 -24.46 -15.00 20.83
N TRP A 107 -24.22 -16.15 20.20
CA TRP A 107 -22.88 -16.56 19.80
C TRP A 107 -22.29 -15.62 18.73
N ILE A 108 -23.02 -15.31 17.65
CA ILE A 108 -22.57 -14.38 16.60
C ILE A 108 -22.18 -13.03 17.21
N LEU A 109 -23.01 -12.48 18.10
CA LEU A 109 -22.74 -11.19 18.75
C LEU A 109 -21.48 -11.26 19.65
N SER A 110 -21.24 -12.38 20.31
CA SER A 110 -20.02 -12.60 21.09
C SER A 110 -18.78 -12.61 20.20
N GLU A 111 -18.80 -13.34 19.09
CA GLU A 111 -17.68 -13.41 18.15
C GLU A 111 -17.42 -12.07 17.45
N LEU A 112 -18.47 -11.33 17.07
CA LEU A 112 -18.29 -10.01 16.46
C LEU A 112 -17.63 -9.00 17.43
N ARG A 113 -17.86 -9.14 18.74
CA ARG A 113 -17.15 -8.33 19.76
C ARG A 113 -15.67 -8.70 19.83
N THR A 114 -15.29 -9.97 19.70
CA THR A 114 -13.88 -10.39 19.69
C THR A 114 -13.15 -9.99 18.42
N VAL A 115 -13.88 -9.76 17.32
CA VAL A 115 -13.31 -9.22 16.07
C VAL A 115 -13.09 -7.71 16.17
N ARG A 116 -14.01 -6.95 16.78
CA ARG A 116 -13.90 -5.49 16.92
C ARG A 116 -12.89 -5.01 17.98
N GLY A 117 -12.41 -5.91 18.84
CA GLY A 117 -11.57 -5.54 19.98
C GLY A 117 -12.33 -4.74 21.05
N PRO A 118 -11.72 -4.49 22.23
CA PRO A 118 -12.31 -3.56 23.20
C PRO A 118 -12.43 -2.19 22.53
N HIS A 119 -13.64 -1.61 22.58
CA HIS A 119 -13.85 -0.21 22.17
C HIS A 119 -12.94 0.70 23.01
N ASN A 120 -11.92 1.28 22.38
CA ASN A 120 -11.22 2.46 22.88
C ASN A 120 -11.92 3.70 22.33
#